data_AF-A0A2V9V4I2-F1
#
_entry.id   AF-A0A2V9V4I2-F1
#
_cell.length_a   1.000
_cell.length_b   1.000
_cell.length_c   1.000
_cell.angle_alpha   90.00
_cell.angle_beta   90.00
_cell.angle_gamma   90.00
#
_symmetry.space_group_name_H-M   'P 1'
#
loop_
_entity.id
_entity.type
_entity.pdbx_description
1 polymer ?
#
loop_
_entity_poly.entity_id
_entity_poly.type
_entity_poly.pdbx_seq_one_letter_code
_entity_poly.pdbx_strand_id
1 'polypeptide(L)'
;MDLARSGHCREALPLLRKQSGQVEDKSLKRDAGLAGVRCALFSNQPDAALDFLRALNRDFPRDPEVLYITVHAYSDLSTRAAQELARYAPDSYPAHELNAESLELQGKWEAAAKEYEQILKKNPDVPGIHFRIGRLLLSRPNPPADVAEKAKSEFAQELKIDPANAEAEYVLGELAREAQQWDEAIEHFSRAAHLDSGFGDAFLGLGQSLIAAKKFSEAVPPLETAAKLEPANPATHFHLATAYSRAGRKEAADKEFAIHRQMTQKSGAEQKDTPADPGPN
;
A
#
# COMPACT_ATOMS: atom_id res chain seq x y z
N MET A 1 -0.77 -35.48 -17.30
CA MET A 1 -0.68 -34.16 -17.96
C MET A 1 -1.73 -34.00 -19.05
N ASP A 2 -1.91 -34.97 -19.94
CA ASP A 2 -2.85 -34.85 -21.07
C ASP A 2 -4.30 -34.60 -20.65
N LEU A 3 -4.78 -35.28 -19.59
CA LEU A 3 -6.11 -35.02 -19.02
C LEU A 3 -6.30 -33.58 -18.56
N ALA A 4 -5.29 -32.97 -17.95
CA ALA A 4 -5.38 -31.57 -17.50
C ALA A 4 -5.37 -30.61 -18.69
N ARG A 5 -4.54 -30.89 -19.71
CA ARG A 5 -4.47 -30.08 -20.95
C ARG A 5 -5.75 -30.16 -21.77
N SER A 6 -6.47 -31.29 -21.71
CA SER A 6 -7.77 -31.47 -22.37
C SER A 6 -8.97 -31.06 -21.51
N GLY A 7 -8.75 -30.44 -20.34
CA GLY A 7 -9.81 -29.91 -19.48
C GLY A 7 -10.51 -30.94 -18.58
N HIS A 8 -10.07 -32.19 -18.55
CA HIS A 8 -10.63 -33.26 -17.71
C HIS A 8 -10.11 -33.18 -16.26
N CYS A 9 -10.36 -32.04 -15.61
CA CYS A 9 -9.73 -31.69 -14.34
C CYS A 9 -10.16 -32.57 -13.17
N ARG A 10 -11.40 -33.09 -13.16
CA ARG A 10 -11.87 -34.03 -12.13
C ARG A 10 -11.07 -35.33 -12.12
N GLU A 11 -10.68 -35.82 -13.30
CA GLU A 11 -9.87 -37.04 -13.46
C GLU A 11 -8.37 -36.76 -13.28
N ALA A 12 -7.91 -35.60 -13.76
CA ALA A 12 -6.52 -35.22 -13.66
C ALA A 12 -6.05 -34.99 -12.22
N LEU A 13 -6.88 -34.38 -11.36
CA LEU A 13 -6.45 -33.95 -10.02
C LEU A 13 -5.93 -35.08 -9.11
N PRO A 14 -6.64 -36.22 -8.93
CA PRO A 14 -6.11 -37.33 -8.14
C PRO A 14 -4.79 -37.87 -8.68
N LEU A 15 -4.64 -37.94 -10.01
CA LEU A 15 -3.42 -38.43 -10.66
C LEU A 15 -2.25 -37.46 -10.44
N LEU A 16 -2.49 -36.16 -10.63
CA LEU A 16 -1.49 -35.12 -10.40
C LEU A 16 -1.02 -35.09 -8.95
N ARG A 17 -1.93 -35.25 -7.97
CA ARG A 17 -1.58 -35.35 -6.55
C ARG A 17 -0.74 -36.57 -6.23
N LYS A 18 -1.09 -37.73 -6.79
CA LYS A 18 -0.35 -38.98 -6.56
C LYS A 18 1.07 -38.91 -7.13
N GLN A 19 1.22 -38.30 -8.31
CA GLN A 19 2.49 -38.26 -9.03
C GLN A 19 3.41 -37.12 -8.60
N SER A 20 2.89 -36.02 -8.06
CA SER A 20 3.70 -34.81 -7.74
C SER A 20 4.88 -35.05 -6.79
N GLY A 21 4.80 -36.07 -5.92
CA GLY A 21 5.89 -36.50 -5.03
C GLY A 21 6.87 -37.52 -5.64
N GLN A 22 6.56 -38.07 -6.82
CA GLN A 22 7.30 -39.16 -7.45
C GLN A 22 8.08 -38.72 -8.70
N VAL A 23 7.80 -37.52 -9.23
CA VAL A 23 8.48 -36.98 -10.41
C VAL A 23 9.80 -36.32 -9.99
N GLU A 24 10.91 -36.90 -10.43
CA GLU A 24 12.26 -36.35 -10.22
C GLU A 24 12.60 -35.24 -11.21
N ASP A 25 12.06 -35.31 -12.44
CA ASP A 25 12.30 -34.30 -13.47
C ASP A 25 11.68 -32.95 -13.06
N LYS A 26 12.53 -31.93 -12.96
CA LYS A 26 12.12 -30.60 -12.48
C LYS A 26 11.10 -29.94 -13.40
N SER A 27 11.24 -30.10 -14.71
CA SER A 27 10.34 -29.48 -15.70
C SER A 27 8.94 -30.11 -15.61
N LEU A 28 8.89 -31.45 -15.62
CA LEU A 28 7.64 -32.19 -15.48
C LEU A 28 6.96 -31.94 -14.14
N LYS A 29 7.74 -31.85 -13.05
CA LYS A 29 7.22 -31.54 -11.73
C LYS A 29 6.60 -30.14 -11.68
N ARG A 30 7.26 -29.14 -12.26
CA ARG A 30 6.72 -27.78 -12.41
C ARG A 30 5.42 -27.79 -13.20
N ASP A 31 5.44 -28.35 -14.41
CA ASP A 31 4.27 -28.34 -15.30
C ASP A 31 3.07 -29.10 -14.69
N ALA A 32 3.33 -30.20 -13.99
CA ALA A 32 2.31 -30.94 -13.25
C ALA A 32 1.72 -30.14 -12.09
N GLY A 33 2.55 -29.40 -11.34
CA GLY A 33 2.08 -28.50 -10.30
C GLY A 33 1.20 -27.38 -10.86
N LEU A 34 1.64 -26.73 -11.95
CA LEU A 34 0.88 -25.65 -12.61
C LEU A 34 -0.46 -26.15 -13.15
N ALA A 35 -0.48 -27.34 -13.76
CA ALA A 35 -1.70 -28.01 -14.19
C ALA A 35 -2.61 -28.36 -12.99
N GLY A 36 -2.02 -28.78 -11.87
CA GLY A 36 -2.71 -29.06 -10.62
C GLY A 36 -3.44 -27.85 -10.07
N VAL A 37 -2.78 -26.68 -10.00
CA VAL A 37 -3.40 -25.42 -9.57
C VAL A 37 -4.58 -25.06 -10.47
N ARG A 38 -4.38 -25.03 -11.79
CA ARG A 38 -5.44 -24.67 -12.76
C ARG A 38 -6.66 -25.60 -12.62
N CYS A 39 -6.42 -26.91 -12.54
CA CYS A 39 -7.52 -27.86 -12.41
C CYS A 39 -8.22 -27.81 -11.05
N ALA A 40 -7.49 -27.52 -9.98
CA ALA A 40 -8.05 -27.36 -8.65
C ALA A 40 -9.00 -26.16 -8.58
N LEU A 41 -8.58 -25.01 -9.11
CA LEU A 41 -9.41 -23.80 -9.17
C LEU A 41 -10.64 -24.00 -10.07
N PHE A 42 -10.46 -24.63 -11.23
CA PHE A 42 -11.57 -24.97 -12.13
C PHE A 42 -12.59 -25.90 -11.45
N SER A 43 -12.12 -26.82 -10.62
CA SER A 43 -12.96 -27.79 -9.92
C SER A 43 -13.50 -27.27 -8.57
N ASN A 44 -13.30 -25.99 -8.26
CA ASN A 44 -13.67 -25.38 -6.97
C ASN A 44 -13.10 -26.14 -5.75
N GLN A 45 -11.83 -26.55 -5.82
CA GLN A 45 -11.11 -27.23 -4.73
C GLN A 45 -10.00 -26.32 -4.18
N PRO A 46 -10.31 -25.36 -3.30
CA PRO A 46 -9.34 -24.35 -2.85
C PRO A 46 -8.14 -24.96 -2.11
N ASP A 47 -8.37 -25.94 -1.23
CA ASP A 47 -7.29 -26.62 -0.51
C ASP A 47 -6.33 -27.34 -1.45
N ALA A 48 -6.86 -27.96 -2.51
CA ALA A 48 -6.07 -28.60 -3.55
C ALA A 48 -5.15 -27.61 -4.25
N ALA A 49 -5.68 -26.43 -4.60
CA ALA A 49 -4.91 -25.38 -5.25
C ALA A 49 -3.78 -24.90 -4.33
N LEU A 50 -4.08 -24.68 -3.05
CA LEU A 50 -3.09 -24.27 -2.04
C LEU A 50 -1.97 -25.30 -1.85
N ASP A 51 -2.28 -26.59 -1.85
CA ASP A 51 -1.27 -27.64 -1.74
C ASP A 51 -0.30 -27.64 -2.92
N PHE A 52 -0.81 -27.50 -4.15
CA PHE A 52 0.04 -27.37 -5.34
C PHE A 52 0.86 -26.08 -5.31
N LEU A 53 0.28 -24.95 -4.90
CA LEU A 53 0.98 -23.67 -4.79
C LEU A 53 2.11 -23.72 -3.76
N ARG A 54 1.89 -24.33 -2.58
CA ARG A 54 2.93 -24.51 -1.56
C ARG A 54 4.11 -25.30 -2.11
N ALA A 55 3.84 -26.39 -2.83
CA ALA A 55 4.88 -27.20 -3.44
C ALA A 55 5.66 -26.42 -4.52
N LEU A 56 4.94 -25.70 -5.39
CA LEU A 56 5.54 -24.89 -6.46
C LEU A 56 6.41 -23.75 -5.90
N ASN A 57 5.91 -23.00 -4.91
CA ASN A 57 6.65 -21.88 -4.32
C ASN A 57 7.87 -22.35 -3.51
N ARG A 58 7.85 -23.56 -2.96
CA ARG A 58 9.02 -24.17 -2.32
C ARG A 58 10.08 -24.58 -3.35
N ASP A 59 9.66 -25.26 -4.41
CA ASP A 59 10.57 -25.91 -5.36
C ASP A 59 11.06 -24.95 -6.47
N PHE A 60 10.28 -23.91 -6.78
CA PHE A 60 10.48 -22.95 -7.86
C PHE A 60 10.19 -21.49 -7.44
N PRO A 61 10.77 -20.97 -6.35
CA PRO A 61 10.41 -19.68 -5.75
C PRO A 61 10.64 -18.44 -6.64
N ARG A 62 11.39 -18.59 -7.73
CA ARG A 62 11.74 -17.50 -8.67
C ARG A 62 11.34 -17.82 -10.11
N ASP A 63 10.56 -18.88 -10.34
CA ASP A 63 10.06 -19.20 -11.68
C ASP A 63 8.92 -18.22 -12.04
N PRO A 64 9.03 -17.48 -13.17
CA PRO A 64 8.04 -16.46 -13.53
C PRO A 64 6.62 -17.01 -13.73
N GLU A 65 6.46 -18.22 -14.26
CA GLU A 65 5.13 -18.81 -14.50
C GLU A 65 4.50 -19.25 -13.17
N VAL A 66 5.31 -19.77 -12.24
CA VAL A 66 4.86 -20.10 -10.88
C VAL A 66 4.41 -18.85 -10.13
N LEU A 67 5.19 -17.77 -10.18
CA LEU A 67 4.83 -16.49 -9.57
C LEU A 67 3.54 -15.94 -10.18
N TYR A 68 3.42 -15.97 -11.51
CA TYR A 68 2.20 -15.55 -12.22
C TYR A 68 0.97 -16.34 -11.77
N ILE A 69 1.02 -17.68 -11.79
CA ILE A 69 -0.11 -18.52 -11.36
C ILE A 69 -0.45 -18.31 -9.89
N THR A 70 0.56 -18.09 -9.04
CA THR A 70 0.37 -17.86 -7.60
C THR A 70 -0.45 -16.59 -7.35
N VAL A 71 -0.11 -15.49 -8.02
CA VAL A 71 -0.85 -14.23 -7.92
C VAL A 71 -2.31 -14.42 -8.36
N HIS A 72 -2.54 -15.05 -9.51
CA HIS A 72 -3.90 -15.29 -10.02
C HIS A 72 -4.72 -16.22 -9.13
N ALA A 73 -4.10 -17.27 -8.59
CA ALA A 73 -4.77 -18.21 -7.71
C ALA A 73 -5.17 -17.56 -6.38
N TYR A 74 -4.29 -16.77 -5.75
CA TYR A 74 -4.64 -16.05 -4.53
C TYR A 74 -5.73 -15.00 -4.77
N SER A 75 -5.73 -14.33 -5.92
CA SER A 75 -6.79 -13.39 -6.29
C SER A 75 -8.16 -14.09 -6.45
N ASP A 76 -8.21 -15.22 -7.14
CA ASP A 76 -9.43 -16.04 -7.29
C ASP A 76 -9.93 -16.56 -5.94
N LEU A 77 -9.03 -17.12 -5.12
CA LEU A 77 -9.38 -17.64 -3.79
C LEU A 77 -9.86 -16.54 -2.84
N SER A 78 -9.23 -15.36 -2.86
CA SER A 78 -9.68 -14.19 -2.10
C SER A 78 -11.10 -13.78 -2.51
N THR A 79 -11.36 -13.71 -3.82
CA THR A 79 -12.69 -13.36 -4.35
C THR A 79 -13.75 -14.35 -3.90
N ARG A 80 -13.46 -15.67 -3.94
CA ARG A 80 -14.39 -16.70 -3.48
C ARG A 80 -14.65 -16.60 -1.97
N ALA A 81 -13.61 -16.36 -1.18
CA ALA A 81 -13.76 -16.19 0.26
C ALA A 81 -14.63 -14.96 0.60
N ALA A 82 -14.42 -13.84 -0.11
CA ALA A 82 -15.25 -12.64 0.03
C ALA A 82 -16.73 -12.91 -0.36
N GLN A 83 -16.97 -13.68 -1.42
CA GLN A 83 -18.32 -14.09 -1.82
C GLN A 83 -19.02 -14.95 -0.76
N GLU A 84 -18.30 -15.90 -0.15
CA GLU A 84 -18.86 -16.72 0.93
C GLU A 84 -19.16 -15.86 2.17
N LEU A 85 -18.30 -14.91 2.53
CA LEU A 85 -18.57 -13.95 3.60
C LEU A 85 -19.84 -13.13 3.32
N ALA A 86 -19.97 -12.57 2.11
CA ALA A 86 -21.17 -11.84 1.69
C ALA A 86 -22.43 -12.73 1.69
N ARG A 87 -22.29 -14.03 1.43
CA ARG A 87 -23.41 -14.97 1.42
C ARG A 87 -23.89 -15.34 2.82
N TYR A 88 -22.98 -15.63 3.75
CA TYR A 88 -23.34 -16.13 5.08
C TYR A 88 -23.49 -15.02 6.13
N ALA A 89 -22.85 -13.87 5.93
CA ALA A 89 -22.92 -12.75 6.85
C ALA A 89 -23.00 -11.40 6.09
N PRO A 90 -24.03 -11.20 5.23
CA PRO A 90 -24.16 -10.00 4.40
C PRO A 90 -24.20 -8.69 5.19
N ASP A 91 -24.72 -8.74 6.42
CA ASP A 91 -24.90 -7.57 7.30
C ASP A 91 -23.75 -7.36 8.30
N SER A 92 -22.70 -8.18 8.22
CA SER A 92 -21.54 -8.07 9.11
C SER A 92 -20.63 -6.92 8.69
N TYR A 93 -19.97 -6.28 9.67
CA TYR A 93 -19.05 -5.19 9.34
C TYR A 93 -17.95 -5.61 8.35
N PRO A 94 -17.35 -6.82 8.40
CA PRO A 94 -16.33 -7.21 7.42
C PRO A 94 -16.89 -7.33 6.00
N ALA A 95 -18.15 -7.76 5.86
CA ALA A 95 -18.80 -7.82 4.54
C ALA A 95 -19.02 -6.42 3.95
N HIS A 96 -19.49 -5.49 4.78
CA HIS A 96 -19.62 -4.08 4.40
C HIS A 96 -18.26 -3.45 4.10
N GLU A 97 -17.21 -3.73 4.88
CA GLU A 97 -15.86 -3.19 4.68
C GLU A 97 -15.28 -3.67 3.34
N LEU A 98 -15.31 -4.97 3.05
CA LEU A 98 -14.85 -5.49 1.75
C LEU A 98 -15.62 -4.91 0.56
N ASN A 99 -16.93 -4.68 0.72
CA ASN A 99 -17.72 -4.03 -0.31
C ASN A 99 -17.31 -2.55 -0.50
N ALA A 100 -17.08 -1.83 0.60
CA ALA A 100 -16.61 -0.44 0.58
C ALA A 100 -15.23 -0.32 -0.12
N GLU A 101 -14.27 -1.17 0.23
CA GLU A 101 -12.95 -1.24 -0.41
C GLU A 101 -13.07 -1.53 -1.92
N SER A 102 -13.94 -2.47 -2.30
CA SER A 102 -14.18 -2.79 -3.70
C SER A 102 -14.78 -1.59 -4.48
N LEU A 103 -15.69 -0.85 -3.85
CA LEU A 103 -16.30 0.35 -4.42
C LEU A 103 -15.28 1.50 -4.54
N GLU A 104 -14.39 1.65 -3.56
CA GLU A 104 -13.29 2.62 -3.57
C GLU A 104 -12.34 2.35 -4.74
N LEU A 105 -11.92 1.09 -4.93
CA LEU A 105 -11.09 0.69 -6.08
C LEU A 105 -11.77 0.95 -7.44
N GLN A 106 -13.10 0.98 -7.49
CA GLN A 106 -13.88 1.31 -8.68
C GLN A 106 -14.10 2.82 -8.86
N GLY A 107 -13.61 3.66 -7.94
CA GLY A 107 -13.89 5.10 -7.93
C GLY A 107 -15.36 5.42 -7.64
N LYS A 108 -16.08 4.57 -6.90
CA LYS A 108 -17.47 4.81 -6.50
C LYS A 108 -17.50 5.39 -5.08
N TRP A 109 -16.93 6.58 -4.91
CA TRP A 109 -16.66 7.19 -3.60
C TRP A 109 -17.91 7.30 -2.72
N GLU A 110 -19.04 7.73 -3.28
CA GLU A 110 -20.29 7.93 -2.54
C GLU A 110 -20.94 6.61 -2.12
N ALA A 111 -20.73 5.54 -2.91
CA ALA A 111 -21.21 4.22 -2.54
C ALA A 111 -20.33 3.61 -1.45
N ALA A 112 -18.99 3.74 -1.57
CA ALA A 112 -18.04 3.29 -0.55
C ALA A 112 -18.29 3.99 0.80
N ALA A 113 -18.49 5.32 0.79
CA ALA A 113 -18.81 6.08 2.00
C ALA A 113 -20.06 5.54 2.73
N LYS A 114 -21.12 5.20 1.99
CA LYS A 114 -22.35 4.64 2.57
C LYS A 114 -22.13 3.26 3.21
N GLU A 115 -21.24 2.45 2.68
CA GLU A 115 -20.89 1.15 3.28
C GLU A 115 -20.11 1.35 4.59
N TYR A 116 -19.13 2.26 4.61
CA TYR A 116 -18.43 2.62 5.85
C TYR A 116 -19.36 3.23 6.90
N GLU A 117 -20.28 4.13 6.51
CA GLU A 117 -21.29 4.69 7.41
C GLU A 117 -22.21 3.61 8.01
N GLN A 118 -22.55 2.57 7.24
CA GLN A 118 -23.33 1.44 7.74
C GLN A 118 -22.60 0.64 8.81
N ILE A 119 -21.27 0.48 8.66
CA ILE A 119 -20.42 -0.13 9.70
C ILE A 119 -20.52 0.69 10.98
N LEU A 120 -20.22 1.99 10.91
CA LEU A 120 -20.21 2.87 12.08
C LEU A 120 -21.58 2.99 12.77
N LYS A 121 -22.67 2.86 12.02
CA LYS A 121 -24.03 2.86 12.58
C LYS A 121 -24.28 1.67 13.52
N LYS A 122 -23.71 0.50 13.22
CA LYS A 122 -23.88 -0.73 14.01
C LYS A 122 -22.72 -0.91 15.01
N ASN A 123 -21.52 -0.49 14.62
CA ASN A 123 -20.27 -0.70 15.32
C ASN A 123 -19.46 0.62 15.25
N PRO A 124 -19.72 1.58 16.16
CA PRO A 124 -19.13 2.92 16.08
C PRO A 124 -17.62 2.96 16.36
N ASP A 125 -17.09 1.96 17.07
CA ASP A 125 -15.70 1.94 17.55
C ASP A 125 -14.81 0.97 16.75
N VAL A 126 -15.15 0.68 15.48
CA VAL A 126 -14.32 -0.19 14.63
C VAL A 126 -13.08 0.60 14.18
N PRO A 127 -11.86 0.16 14.55
CA PRO A 127 -10.63 0.83 14.11
C PRO A 127 -10.51 0.84 12.59
N GLY A 128 -9.93 1.89 12.03
CA GLY A 128 -9.65 2.06 10.61
C GLY A 128 -10.82 2.58 9.77
N ILE A 129 -12.07 2.50 10.23
CA ILE A 129 -13.22 2.92 9.40
C ILE A 129 -13.28 4.44 9.26
N HIS A 130 -13.07 5.17 10.35
CA HIS A 130 -12.98 6.63 10.30
C HIS A 130 -11.79 7.08 9.45
N PHE A 131 -10.63 6.42 9.59
CA PHE A 131 -9.48 6.66 8.71
C PHE A 131 -9.82 6.51 7.23
N ARG A 132 -10.49 5.42 6.84
CA ARG A 132 -10.90 5.15 5.45
C ARG A 132 -11.88 6.20 4.93
N ILE A 133 -12.86 6.62 5.73
CA ILE A 133 -13.78 7.70 5.33
C ILE A 133 -13.01 9.01 5.09
N GLY A 134 -12.11 9.39 6.01
CA GLY A 134 -11.28 10.59 5.86
C GLY A 134 -10.44 10.57 4.59
N ARG A 135 -9.76 9.45 4.31
CA ARG A 135 -8.99 9.23 3.06
C ARG A 135 -9.87 9.31 1.81
N LEU A 136 -11.04 8.69 1.86
CA LEU A 136 -12.00 8.66 0.76
C LEU A 136 -12.52 10.06 0.41
N LEU A 137 -12.80 10.88 1.43
CA LEU A 137 -13.19 12.28 1.27
C LEU A 137 -12.12 13.08 0.53
N LEU A 138 -10.85 12.94 0.93
CA LEU A 138 -9.72 13.64 0.31
C LEU A 138 -9.39 13.13 -1.11
N SER A 139 -9.69 11.87 -1.40
CA SER A 139 -9.39 11.24 -2.71
C SER A 139 -10.47 11.46 -3.77
N ARG A 140 -11.62 12.02 -3.38
CA ARG A 140 -12.75 12.24 -4.29
C ARG A 140 -12.45 13.40 -5.26
N PRO A 141 -12.71 13.24 -6.57
CA PRO A 141 -12.56 14.34 -7.53
C PRO A 141 -13.57 15.46 -7.25
N ASN A 142 -13.12 16.71 -7.36
CA ASN A 142 -13.91 17.92 -7.12
C ASN A 142 -14.63 17.92 -5.75
N PRO A 143 -13.88 17.81 -4.64
CA PRO A 143 -14.50 17.73 -3.34
C PRO A 143 -15.13 19.07 -2.94
N PRO A 144 -16.17 19.06 -2.09
CA PRO A 144 -16.75 20.29 -1.54
C PRO A 144 -15.72 21.12 -0.78
N ALA A 145 -15.96 22.43 -0.63
CA ALA A 145 -15.04 23.33 0.08
C ALA A 145 -14.78 22.95 1.54
N ASP A 146 -15.71 22.23 2.18
CA ASP A 146 -15.62 21.79 3.58
C ASP A 146 -14.98 20.39 3.74
N VAL A 147 -14.46 19.80 2.66
CA VAL A 147 -13.92 18.42 2.68
C VAL A 147 -12.77 18.25 3.67
N ALA A 148 -11.88 19.23 3.77
CA ALA A 148 -10.71 19.16 4.63
C ALA A 148 -11.13 19.10 6.10
N GLU A 149 -12.10 19.92 6.50
CA GLU A 149 -12.61 19.93 7.88
C GLU A 149 -13.39 18.66 8.23
N LYS A 150 -14.15 18.10 7.28
CA LYS A 150 -14.78 16.78 7.46
C LYS A 150 -13.73 15.68 7.62
N ALA A 151 -12.72 15.65 6.75
CA ALA A 151 -11.64 14.67 6.84
C ALA A 151 -10.87 14.79 8.16
N LYS A 152 -10.54 16.01 8.62
CA LYS A 152 -9.94 16.24 9.94
C LYS A 152 -10.80 15.67 11.06
N SER A 153 -12.12 15.89 11.01
CA SER A 153 -13.06 15.32 11.99
C SER A 153 -13.02 13.79 11.99
N GLU A 154 -13.01 13.15 10.82
CA GLU A 154 -12.92 11.69 10.71
C GLU A 154 -11.60 11.17 11.30
N PHE A 155 -10.46 11.73 10.93
CA PHE A 155 -9.16 11.33 11.50
C PHE A 155 -9.09 11.58 13.02
N ALA A 156 -9.71 12.64 13.51
CA ALA A 156 -9.79 12.88 14.96
C ALA A 156 -10.69 11.88 15.69
N GLN A 157 -11.70 11.30 15.05
CA GLN A 157 -12.47 10.18 15.63
C GLN A 157 -11.66 8.88 15.58
N GLU A 158 -10.96 8.63 14.47
CA GLU A 158 -10.04 7.50 14.36
C GLU A 158 -9.04 7.50 15.52
N LEU A 159 -8.36 8.62 15.78
CA LEU A 159 -7.35 8.72 16.85
C LEU A 159 -7.92 8.59 18.26
N LYS A 160 -9.24 8.71 18.46
CA LYS A 160 -9.88 8.37 19.73
C LYS A 160 -10.07 6.86 19.89
N ILE A 161 -10.30 6.15 18.79
CA ILE A 161 -10.53 4.70 18.75
C ILE A 161 -9.19 3.95 18.71
N ASP A 162 -8.30 4.38 17.81
CA ASP A 162 -6.94 3.89 17.66
C ASP A 162 -5.91 5.04 17.77
N PRO A 163 -5.46 5.36 19.00
CA PRO A 163 -4.44 6.38 19.23
C PRO A 163 -3.06 6.03 18.65
N ALA A 164 -2.84 4.80 18.18
CA ALA A 164 -1.57 4.36 17.62
C ALA A 164 -1.52 4.48 16.08
N ASN A 165 -2.58 5.02 15.46
CA ASN A 165 -2.66 5.18 14.01
C ASN A 165 -1.75 6.33 13.52
N ALA A 166 -0.49 5.97 13.21
CA ALA A 166 0.51 6.91 12.70
C ALA A 166 0.12 7.57 11.37
N GLU A 167 -0.63 6.87 10.52
CA GLU A 167 -1.07 7.38 9.22
C GLU A 167 -2.15 8.45 9.38
N ALA A 168 -3.09 8.30 10.33
CA ALA A 168 -4.07 9.32 10.65
C ALA A 168 -3.40 10.62 11.18
N GLU A 169 -2.40 10.49 12.06
CA GLU A 169 -1.58 11.62 12.51
C GLU A 169 -0.85 12.30 11.33
N TYR A 170 -0.25 11.50 10.44
CA TYR A 170 0.45 12.02 9.27
C TYR A 170 -0.48 12.81 8.35
N VAL A 171 -1.67 12.31 8.04
CA VAL A 171 -2.63 13.01 7.16
C VAL A 171 -3.14 14.29 7.82
N LEU A 172 -3.38 14.30 9.14
CA LEU A 172 -3.70 15.53 9.86
C LEU A 172 -2.57 16.56 9.77
N GLY A 173 -1.31 16.11 9.86
CA GLY A 173 -0.13 16.94 9.64
C GLY A 173 -0.08 17.55 8.24
N GLU A 174 -0.38 16.76 7.20
CA GLU A 174 -0.45 17.24 5.83
C GLU A 174 -1.56 18.30 5.64
N LEU A 175 -2.76 18.05 6.17
CA LEU A 175 -3.87 19.01 6.12
C LEU A 175 -3.53 20.33 6.83
N ALA A 176 -2.88 20.27 8.00
CA ALA A 176 -2.42 21.45 8.71
C ALA A 176 -1.31 22.19 7.94
N ARG A 177 -0.38 21.45 7.31
CA ARG A 177 0.71 22.01 6.49
C ARG A 177 0.17 22.73 5.25
N GLU A 178 -0.82 22.14 4.57
CA GLU A 178 -1.51 22.76 3.43
C GLU A 178 -2.25 24.04 3.84
N ALA A 179 -2.85 24.04 5.03
CA ALA A 179 -3.48 25.21 5.63
C ALA A 179 -2.47 26.22 6.21
N GLN A 180 -1.16 25.99 6.08
CA GLN A 180 -0.08 26.80 6.63
C GLN A 180 -0.11 26.94 8.16
N GLN A 181 -0.76 26.01 8.84
CA GLN A 181 -0.83 25.91 10.30
C GLN A 181 0.41 25.17 10.82
N TRP A 182 1.57 25.81 10.74
CA TRP A 182 2.86 25.14 10.92
C TRP A 182 3.04 24.47 12.27
N ASP A 183 2.59 25.09 13.37
CA ASP A 183 2.75 24.51 14.70
C ASP A 183 1.87 23.25 14.89
N GLU A 184 0.66 23.24 14.35
CA GLU A 184 -0.23 22.07 14.34
C GLU A 184 0.34 20.95 13.47
N ALA A 185 0.88 21.29 12.29
CA ALA A 185 1.56 20.33 11.42
C ALA A 185 2.77 19.68 12.12
N ILE A 186 3.61 20.48 12.80
CA ILE A 186 4.75 19.99 13.58
C ILE A 186 4.28 19.00 14.65
N GLU A 187 3.20 19.30 15.36
CA GLU A 187 2.66 18.45 16.42
C GLU A 187 2.21 17.08 15.88
N HIS A 188 1.40 17.09 14.82
CA HIS A 188 0.89 15.87 14.19
C HIS A 188 2.01 15.03 13.54
N PHE A 189 2.93 15.63 12.78
CA PHE A 189 4.06 14.88 12.22
C PHE A 189 4.98 14.33 13.30
N SER A 190 5.18 15.06 14.40
CA SER A 190 5.97 14.57 15.53
C SER A 190 5.32 13.35 16.18
N ARG A 191 3.99 13.31 16.29
CA ARG A 191 3.27 12.12 16.77
C ARG A 191 3.38 10.95 15.79
N ALA A 192 3.15 11.18 14.50
CA ALA A 192 3.28 10.15 13.47
C ALA A 192 4.68 9.51 13.50
N ALA A 193 5.74 10.33 13.53
CA ALA A 193 7.12 9.87 13.60
C ALA A 193 7.49 9.18 14.93
N HIS A 194 6.78 9.49 16.02
CA HIS A 194 6.96 8.80 17.30
C HIS A 194 6.28 7.42 17.30
N LEU A 195 5.08 7.34 16.71
CA LEU A 195 4.31 6.10 16.61
C LEU A 195 4.96 5.10 15.65
N ASP A 196 5.53 5.57 14.54
CA ASP A 196 6.28 4.75 13.61
C ASP A 196 7.66 5.34 13.28
N SER A 197 8.70 4.75 13.89
CA SER A 197 10.10 5.12 13.67
C SER A 197 10.64 4.82 12.26
N GLY A 198 9.91 4.03 11.46
CA GLY A 198 10.21 3.74 10.06
C GLY A 198 9.51 4.66 9.06
N PHE A 199 8.67 5.59 9.53
CA PHE A 199 7.83 6.42 8.66
C PHE A 199 8.60 7.62 8.09
N GLY A 200 9.36 7.39 7.02
CA GLY A 200 10.21 8.39 6.36
C GLY A 200 9.48 9.68 6.00
N ASP A 201 8.29 9.57 5.41
CA ASP A 201 7.45 10.71 5.04
C ASP A 201 7.03 11.58 6.24
N ALA A 202 6.77 10.99 7.42
CA ALA A 202 6.43 11.75 8.62
C ALA A 202 7.62 12.59 9.12
N PHE A 203 8.84 12.03 9.10
CA PHE A 203 10.06 12.79 9.41
C PHE A 203 10.33 13.91 8.40
N LEU A 204 10.08 13.65 7.12
CA LEU A 204 10.21 14.66 6.07
C LEU A 204 9.20 15.80 6.27
N GLY A 205 7.92 15.48 6.48
CA GLY A 205 6.85 16.44 6.75
C GLY A 205 7.12 17.29 8.00
N LEU A 206 7.63 16.67 9.07
CA LEU A 206 8.09 17.37 10.28
C LEU A 206 9.20 18.38 9.95
N GLY A 207 10.24 17.94 9.23
CA GLY A 207 11.35 18.79 8.81
C GLY A 207 10.92 19.98 7.94
N GLN A 208 10.04 19.73 6.96
CA GLN A 208 9.48 20.76 6.09
C GLN A 208 8.69 21.80 6.88
N SER A 209 7.84 21.35 7.82
CA SER A 209 7.02 22.22 8.66
C SER A 209 7.88 23.06 9.61
N LEU A 210 8.95 22.47 10.18
CA LEU A 210 9.94 23.20 10.99
C LEU A 210 10.69 24.26 10.18
N ILE A 211 11.09 23.97 8.93
CA ILE A 211 11.69 24.96 8.03
C ILE A 211 10.72 26.11 7.75
N ALA A 212 9.45 25.81 7.46
CA ALA A 212 8.41 26.81 7.20
C ALA A 212 8.17 27.71 8.44
N ALA A 213 8.20 27.12 9.63
CA ALA A 213 8.16 27.82 10.92
C ALA A 213 9.47 28.54 11.28
N LYS A 214 10.49 28.51 10.41
CA LYS A 214 11.84 29.08 10.62
C LYS A 214 12.62 28.47 11.79
N LYS A 215 12.22 27.29 12.26
CA LYS A 215 12.87 26.50 13.31
C LYS A 215 13.99 25.62 12.71
N PHE A 216 14.96 26.27 12.06
CA PHE A 216 15.92 25.58 11.18
C PHE A 216 16.83 24.57 11.90
N SER A 217 17.24 24.86 13.13
CA SER A 217 18.09 23.93 13.89
C SER A 217 17.31 22.68 14.33
N GLU A 218 16.03 22.84 14.67
CA GLU A 218 15.13 21.74 15.04
C GLU A 218 14.75 20.88 13.83
N ALA A 219 14.74 21.45 12.62
CA ALA A 219 14.46 20.72 11.39
C ALA A 219 15.56 19.70 11.03
N VAL A 220 16.79 19.90 11.51
CA VAL A 220 17.94 19.07 11.12
C VAL A 220 17.79 17.60 11.57
N PRO A 221 17.57 17.27 12.86
CA PRO A 221 17.46 15.88 13.29
C PRO A 221 16.38 15.04 12.56
N PRO A 222 15.12 15.51 12.38
CA PRO A 222 14.13 14.71 11.65
C PRO A 222 14.51 14.54 10.18
N LEU A 223 15.09 15.56 9.53
CA LEU A 223 15.55 15.44 8.14
C LEU A 223 16.76 14.50 7.98
N GLU A 224 17.67 14.46 8.96
CA GLU A 224 18.75 13.46 9.00
C GLU A 224 18.18 12.03 9.14
N THR A 225 17.11 11.85 9.92
CA THR A 225 16.42 10.56 10.04
C THR A 225 15.72 10.18 8.74
N ALA A 226 14.96 11.10 8.12
CA ALA A 226 14.34 10.88 6.82
C ALA A 226 15.37 10.48 5.75
N ALA A 227 16.55 11.13 5.73
CA ALA A 227 17.62 10.82 4.78
C ALA A 227 18.25 9.43 5.01
N LYS A 228 18.21 8.91 6.24
CA LYS A 228 18.67 7.55 6.56
C LYS A 228 17.64 6.50 6.16
N LEU A 229 16.35 6.78 6.37
CA LEU A 229 15.25 5.88 6.02
C LEU A 229 15.07 5.79 4.49
N GLU A 230 15.17 6.93 3.81
CA GLU A 230 15.00 7.03 2.36
C GLU A 230 16.18 7.75 1.70
N PRO A 231 17.36 7.10 1.58
CA PRO A 231 18.55 7.72 1.00
C PRO A 231 18.42 8.08 -0.48
N ALA A 232 17.37 7.61 -1.15
CA ALA A 232 17.11 7.87 -2.56
C ALA A 232 16.06 8.97 -2.80
N ASN A 233 15.59 9.65 -1.74
CA ASN A 233 14.59 10.71 -1.85
C ASN A 233 15.28 12.08 -2.06
N PRO A 234 15.27 12.66 -3.27
CA PRO A 234 15.96 13.91 -3.55
C PRO A 234 15.33 15.11 -2.82
N ALA A 235 14.05 15.05 -2.47
CA ALA A 235 13.39 16.12 -1.72
C ALA A 235 13.96 16.23 -0.31
N THR A 236 14.21 15.10 0.35
CA THR A 236 14.81 15.04 1.69
C THR A 236 16.18 15.73 1.73
N HIS A 237 17.06 15.43 0.77
CA HIS A 237 18.38 16.06 0.69
C HIS A 237 18.30 17.58 0.44
N PHE A 238 17.34 18.05 -0.37
CA PHE A 238 17.12 19.48 -0.57
C PHE A 238 16.68 20.20 0.71
N HIS A 239 15.73 19.61 1.44
CA HIS A 239 15.24 20.19 2.69
C HIS A 239 16.32 20.13 3.78
N LEU A 240 17.08 19.04 3.89
CA LEU A 240 18.18 18.92 4.84
C LEU A 240 19.28 19.94 4.56
N ALA A 241 19.65 20.13 3.29
CA ALA A 241 20.59 21.16 2.88
C ALA A 241 20.10 22.58 3.26
N THR A 242 18.81 22.84 3.07
CA THR A 242 18.16 24.10 3.43
C THR A 242 18.21 24.32 4.95
N ALA A 243 17.87 23.31 5.74
CA ALA A 243 17.93 23.36 7.20
C ALA A 243 19.35 23.64 7.69
N TYR A 244 20.35 22.90 7.19
CA TYR A 244 21.76 23.13 7.52
C TYR A 244 22.23 24.55 7.16
N SER A 245 21.91 25.02 5.95
CA SER A 245 22.31 26.35 5.48
C SER A 245 21.76 27.44 6.40
N ARG A 246 20.47 27.36 6.73
CA ARG A 246 19.78 28.33 7.59
C ARG A 246 20.17 28.20 9.07
N ALA A 247 20.65 27.04 9.51
CA ALA A 247 21.24 26.83 10.82
C ALA A 247 22.74 27.18 10.89
N GLY A 248 23.34 27.69 9.80
CA GLY A 248 24.75 28.09 9.76
C GLY A 248 25.76 26.95 9.57
N ARG A 249 25.31 25.73 9.27
CA ARG A 249 26.14 24.54 9.03
C ARG A 249 26.48 24.41 7.54
N LYS A 250 27.30 25.34 7.03
CA LYS A 250 27.53 25.51 5.58
C LYS A 250 28.14 24.27 4.90
N GLU A 251 29.14 23.64 5.51
CA GLU A 251 29.81 22.47 4.91
C GLU A 251 28.86 21.27 4.81
N ALA A 252 27.95 21.11 5.77
CA ALA A 252 26.93 20.06 5.73
C ALA A 252 25.90 20.38 4.65
N ALA A 253 25.46 21.63 4.53
CA ALA A 253 24.55 22.07 3.48
C ALA A 253 25.12 21.82 2.07
N ASP A 254 26.38 22.17 1.82
CA ASP A 254 27.03 22.01 0.52
C ASP A 254 27.11 20.53 0.09
N LYS A 255 27.34 19.63 1.05
CA LYS A 255 27.31 18.17 0.83
C LYS A 255 25.92 17.70 0.39
N GLU A 256 24.89 18.06 1.15
CA GLU A 256 23.51 17.64 0.86
C GLU A 256 23.00 18.23 -0.47
N PHE A 257 23.34 19.48 -0.78
CA PHE A 257 23.04 20.06 -2.09
C PHE A 257 23.75 19.34 -3.23
N ALA A 258 24.98 18.85 -3.03
CA ALA A 258 25.69 18.07 -4.02
C ALA A 258 25.00 16.71 -4.26
N ILE A 259 24.55 16.05 -3.20
CA ILE A 259 23.80 14.79 -3.28
C ILE A 259 22.48 15.01 -4.05
N HIS A 260 21.68 16.01 -3.68
CA HIS A 260 20.45 16.36 -4.37
C HIS A 260 20.66 16.60 -5.88
N ARG A 261 21.70 17.36 -6.25
CA ARG A 261 22.04 17.62 -7.67
C ARG A 261 22.42 16.34 -8.41
N GLN A 262 23.21 15.46 -7.80
CA GLN A 262 23.60 14.20 -8.42
C GLN A 262 22.38 13.30 -8.67
N MET A 263 21.43 13.24 -7.73
CA MET A 263 20.21 12.44 -7.87
C MET A 263 19.31 12.97 -8.98
N THR A 264 19.02 14.28 -8.97
CA THR A 264 18.16 14.90 -9.98
C THR A 264 18.75 14.82 -11.39
N GLN A 265 20.08 14.88 -11.53
CA GLN A 265 20.75 14.67 -12.81
C GLN A 265 20.67 13.23 -13.31
N LYS A 266 20.82 12.23 -12.43
CA LYS A 266 20.68 10.80 -12.79
C LYS A 266 19.26 10.49 -13.25
N SER A 267 18.25 10.91 -12.49
CA SER A 267 16.84 10.67 -12.85
C SER A 267 16.44 11.36 -14.17
N GLY A 268 16.96 12.57 -14.43
CA GLY A 268 16.73 13.26 -15.70
C GLY A 268 17.46 12.66 -16.91
N ALA A 269 18.53 11.90 -16.69
CA ALA A 269 19.21 11.14 -17.74
C ALA A 269 18.47 9.84 -18.05
N GLU A 270 18.03 9.10 -17.03
CA GLU A 270 17.27 7.86 -17.17
C GLU A 270 15.91 8.06 -17.86
N GLN A 271 15.22 9.17 -17.60
CA GLN A 271 13.97 9.52 -18.29
C GLN A 271 14.15 9.89 -19.78
N LYS A 272 15.36 10.33 -20.19
CA LYS A 272 15.65 10.65 -21.60
C LYS A 272 16.00 9.41 -22.43
N ASP A 273 16.46 8.34 -21.79
CA ASP A 273 16.83 7.08 -22.44
C ASP A 273 15.67 6.08 -22.52
N THR A 274 14.47 6.45 -22.06
CA THR A 274 13.26 5.64 -22.24
C THR A 274 12.66 5.93 -23.64
N PRO A 275 12.59 4.98 -24.58
CA PRO A 275 11.99 5.23 -25.89
C PRO A 275 10.52 5.65 -25.70
N ALA A 276 10.14 6.77 -26.32
CA ALA A 276 8.74 7.18 -26.38
C ALA A 276 7.93 6.05 -27.04
N ASP A 277 6.98 5.50 -26.29
CA ASP A 277 6.05 4.48 -26.77
C ASP A 277 5.29 5.03 -27.99
N PRO A 278 5.45 4.44 -29.20
CA PRO A 278 4.67 4.87 -30.35
C PRO A 278 3.24 4.39 -30.10
N GLY A 279 2.38 5.32 -29.69
CA GLY A 279 0.98 5.05 -29.38
C GLY A 279 0.25 4.25 -30.48
N PRO A 280 -0.83 3.55 -30.13
CA PRO A 280 -1.47 2.60 -31.03
C PRO A 280 -2.08 3.31 -32.24
N ASN A 281 -1.74 2.82 -33.44
CA ASN A 281 -2.44 3.10 -34.70
C ASN A 281 -3.88 2.56 -34.67
#